data_AF-A0A842IXF8-F1
#
_entry.id   AF-A0A842IXF8-F1
#
_cell.length_a   1.000
_cell.length_b   1.000
_cell.length_c   1.000
_cell.angle_alpha   90.00
_cell.angle_beta   90.00
_cell.angle_gamma   90.00
#
_symmetry.space_group_name_H-M   'P 1'
#
loop_
_entity.id
_entity.type
_entity.pdbx_description
1 polymer ?
#
loop_
_entity_poly.entity_id
_entity_poly.type
_entity_poly.pdbx_seq_one_letter_code
_entity_poly.pdbx_strand_id
1 'polypeptide(L)'
;MITKYFQHNRSDSIGALASGLCLIHCIATPFIFLAQTCSAICCDTAPAWWTSIDFLFIGISFFAVYLSAKNTSKIWISTTLWISCIGLCLVILNEKLALISLPESTIYIPAIALVLLHLYNRKYCQCKDGTCCV
;
A
#
# COMPACT_ATOMS: atom_id res chain seq x y z
N MET A 1 9.45 12.85 23.26
CA MET A 1 8.05 13.17 22.91
C MET A 1 7.93 13.71 21.49
N ILE A 2 8.73 14.72 21.11
CA ILE A 2 8.79 15.29 19.74
C ILE A 2 9.20 14.25 18.68
N THR A 3 10.07 13.31 19.02
CA THR A 3 10.52 12.23 18.11
C THR A 3 9.41 11.25 17.74
N LYS A 4 8.44 10.96 18.63
CA LYS A 4 7.29 10.10 18.31
C LYS A 4 6.33 10.77 17.33
N TYR A 5 6.09 12.08 17.52
CA TYR A 5 5.25 12.88 16.63
C TYR A 5 5.82 12.96 15.20
N PHE A 6 7.13 13.22 15.09
CA PHE A 6 7.82 13.27 13.81
C PHE A 6 7.84 11.92 13.08
N GLN A 7 7.97 10.83 13.84
CA GLN A 7 8.05 9.48 13.30
C GLN A 7 6.69 8.97 12.81
N HIS A 8 5.59 9.33 13.48
CA HIS A 8 4.22 9.03 13.05
C HIS A 8 3.86 9.74 11.73
N ASN A 9 4.06 11.06 11.66
CA ASN A 9 3.72 11.83 10.46
C ASN A 9 4.53 11.41 9.22
N ARG A 10 5.82 11.04 9.43
CA ARG A 10 6.65 10.48 8.36
C ARG A 10 6.19 9.08 7.98
N SER A 11 5.85 8.22 8.92
CA SER A 11 5.36 6.86 8.65
C SER A 11 4.08 6.88 7.80
N ASP A 12 3.09 7.70 8.18
CA ASP A 12 1.85 7.80 7.42
C ASP A 12 2.04 8.42 6.04
N SER A 13 2.94 9.40 5.91
CA SER A 13 3.25 9.97 4.60
C SER A 13 3.99 8.97 3.70
N ILE A 14 4.95 8.21 4.24
CA ILE A 14 5.64 7.14 3.51
C ILE A 14 4.68 6.01 3.14
N GLY A 15 3.79 5.61 4.05
CA GLY A 15 2.77 4.59 3.80
C GLY A 15 1.78 5.01 2.72
N ALA A 16 1.26 6.24 2.78
CA ALA A 16 0.39 6.78 1.74
C ALA A 16 1.09 6.87 0.37
N LEU A 17 2.36 7.29 0.35
CA LEU A 17 3.14 7.34 -0.89
C LEU A 17 3.42 5.93 -1.44
N ALA A 18 3.82 4.97 -0.61
CA ALA A 18 4.08 3.60 -1.04
C ALA A 18 2.82 2.91 -1.57
N SER A 19 1.70 3.06 -0.87
CA SER A 19 0.39 2.53 -1.30
C SER A 19 -0.11 3.22 -2.57
N GLY A 20 0.11 4.53 -2.70
CA GLY A 20 -0.23 5.28 -3.91
C GLY A 20 0.63 4.91 -5.12
N LEU A 21 1.93 4.71 -4.92
CA LEU A 21 2.84 4.22 -5.96
C LEU A 21 2.48 2.81 -6.40
N CYS A 22 2.11 1.92 -5.48
CA CYS A 22 1.57 0.60 -5.79
C CYS A 22 0.30 0.72 -6.65
N LEU A 23 -0.65 1.57 -6.28
CA LEU A 23 -1.86 1.80 -7.07
C LEU A 23 -1.54 2.28 -8.50
N ILE A 24 -0.68 3.30 -8.63
CA ILE A 24 -0.29 3.86 -9.93
C ILE A 24 0.43 2.81 -10.77
N HIS A 25 1.33 2.02 -10.15
CA HIS A 25 2.03 0.93 -10.81
C HIS A 25 1.03 -0.10 -11.34
N CYS A 26 0.10 -0.59 -10.52
CA CYS A 26 -0.89 -1.59 -10.93
C CYS A 26 -1.85 -1.07 -12.01
N ILE A 27 -2.17 0.23 -12.03
CA ILE A 27 -2.94 0.84 -13.13
C ILE A 27 -2.08 0.92 -14.39
N ALA A 28 -0.81 1.32 -14.29
CA ALA A 28 0.05 1.57 -15.44
C ALA A 28 0.55 0.27 -16.12
N THR A 29 0.77 -0.80 -15.36
CA THR A 29 1.26 -2.11 -15.85
C THR A 29 0.50 -2.61 -17.08
N PRO A 30 -0.85 -2.77 -17.08
CA PRO A 30 -1.56 -3.24 -18.26
C PRO A 30 -1.38 -2.32 -19.46
N PHE A 31 -1.36 -0.98 -19.29
CA PHE A 31 -1.15 -0.06 -20.42
C PHE A 31 0.26 -0.13 -21.01
N ILE A 32 1.28 -0.27 -20.15
CA ILE A 32 2.68 -0.33 -20.58
C ILE A 32 2.94 -1.62 -21.36
N PHE A 33 2.45 -2.76 -20.88
CA PHE A 33 2.68 -4.05 -21.53
C PHE A 33 1.76 -4.31 -22.72
N LEU A 34 0.55 -3.73 -22.76
CA LEU A 34 -0.30 -3.72 -23.95
C LEU A 34 0.35 -2.98 -25.13
N ALA A 35 1.17 -1.95 -24.86
CA ALA A 35 1.92 -1.25 -25.91
C ALA A 35 3.10 -2.09 -26.44
N GLN A 36 3.68 -2.99 -25.62
CA GLN A 36 4.81 -3.83 -26.02
C GLN A 36 4.38 -5.09 -26.80
N THR A 37 3.19 -5.64 -26.55
CA THR A 37 2.64 -6.80 -27.27
C THR A 37 2.37 -6.52 -28.75
N CYS A 38 2.23 -5.25 -29.15
CA CYS A 38 2.17 -4.87 -30.58
C CYS A 38 3.50 -5.12 -31.33
N SER A 39 4.59 -5.44 -30.63
CA SER A 39 5.94 -5.63 -31.21
C SER A 39 6.56 -7.02 -31.01
N ALA A 40 6.06 -7.83 -30.07
CA ALA A 40 6.64 -9.12 -29.74
C ALA A 40 5.55 -10.21 -29.67
N ILE A 41 5.43 -10.96 -30.77
CA ILE A 41 4.72 -12.24 -30.80
C ILE A 41 5.59 -13.20 -30.01
N CYS A 42 5.06 -13.83 -28.95
CA CYS A 42 5.63 -14.83 -28.03
C CYS A 42 6.05 -14.28 -26.64
N CYS A 43 5.31 -14.72 -25.62
CA CYS A 43 5.59 -14.58 -24.16
C CYS A 43 5.14 -13.26 -23.52
N ASP A 44 3.86 -13.22 -23.18
CA ASP A 44 3.07 -12.09 -22.65
C ASP A 44 3.24 -11.89 -21.12
N THR A 45 4.47 -11.89 -20.63
CA THR A 45 4.74 -11.74 -19.19
C THR A 45 5.65 -10.56 -18.90
N ALA A 46 5.23 -9.70 -17.97
CA ALA A 46 6.03 -8.57 -17.52
C ALA A 46 7.42 -9.06 -17.05
N PRO A 47 8.51 -8.37 -17.39
CA PRO A 47 9.85 -8.77 -17.02
C PRO A 47 10.02 -8.81 -15.50
N ALA A 48 10.86 -9.74 -15.02
CA ALA A 48 10.99 -10.06 -13.60
C ALA A 48 11.30 -8.86 -12.69
N TRP A 49 12.03 -7.86 -13.21
CA TRP A 49 12.35 -6.64 -12.45
C TRP A 49 11.12 -5.76 -12.19
N TRP A 50 10.16 -5.71 -13.13
CA TRP A 50 8.92 -4.94 -13.00
C TRP A 50 8.04 -5.52 -11.90
N THR A 51 7.89 -6.85 -11.92
CA THR A 51 7.18 -7.62 -10.90
C THR A 51 7.83 -7.54 -9.51
N SER A 52 9.15 -7.31 -9.43
CA SER A 52 9.86 -7.18 -8.15
C SER A 52 9.51 -5.89 -7.40
N ILE A 53 9.05 -4.86 -8.11
CA ILE A 53 8.67 -3.57 -7.53
C ILE A 53 7.43 -3.71 -6.62
N ASP A 54 6.49 -4.60 -6.97
CA ASP A 54 5.29 -4.87 -6.17
C ASP A 54 5.65 -5.32 -4.74
N PHE A 55 6.61 -6.25 -4.63
CA PHE A 55 7.10 -6.76 -3.34
C PHE A 55 7.80 -5.67 -2.52
N LEU A 56 8.51 -4.76 -3.17
CA LEU A 56 9.14 -3.62 -2.51
C LEU A 56 8.07 -2.68 -1.93
N PHE A 57 7.04 -2.34 -2.69
CA PHE A 57 5.95 -1.49 -2.21
C PHE A 57 5.16 -2.13 -1.06
N ILE A 58 4.92 -3.45 -1.11
CA ILE A 58 4.34 -4.19 0.01
C ILE A 58 5.22 -4.07 1.25
N GLY A 59 6.53 -4.31 1.12
CA GLY A 59 7.46 -4.28 2.26
C GLY A 59 7.47 -2.92 2.97
N ILE A 60 7.50 -1.84 2.18
CA ILE A 60 7.44 -0.47 2.72
C ILE A 60 6.07 -0.19 3.35
N SER A 61 4.98 -0.58 2.69
CA SER A 61 3.61 -0.36 3.20
C SER A 61 3.38 -1.10 4.51
N PHE A 62 3.86 -2.34 4.61
CA PHE A 62 3.79 -3.14 5.83
C PHE A 62 4.52 -2.46 7.00
N PHE A 63 5.74 -1.98 6.77
CA PHE A 63 6.50 -1.28 7.80
C PHE A 63 5.83 0.04 8.22
N ALA A 64 5.29 0.78 7.26
CA ALA A 64 4.54 2.01 7.51
C ALA A 64 3.26 1.75 8.32
N VAL A 65 2.53 0.67 8.01
CA VAL A 65 1.35 0.23 8.76
C VAL A 65 1.73 -0.22 10.16
N TYR A 66 2.80 -1.00 10.33
CA TYR A 66 3.27 -1.43 11.66
C TYR A 66 3.57 -0.24 12.57
N LEU A 67 4.32 0.74 12.05
CA LEU A 67 4.70 1.93 12.81
C LEU A 67 3.48 2.85 13.04
N SER A 68 2.55 2.94 12.09
CA SER A 68 1.32 3.72 12.23
C SER A 68 0.35 3.10 13.24
N ALA A 69 0.16 1.77 13.19
CA ALA A 69 -0.65 0.97 14.10
C ALA A 69 -0.14 1.04 15.56
N LYS A 70 1.17 1.14 15.77
CA LYS A 70 1.78 1.29 17.10
C LYS A 70 1.58 2.69 17.70
N ASN A 71 1.44 3.70 16.86
CA ASN A 71 1.35 5.10 17.30
C ASN A 71 -0.08 5.65 17.29
N THR A 72 -1.04 4.96 16.66
CA THR A 72 -2.45 5.34 16.71
C THR A 72 -3.10 4.89 18.01
N SER A 73 -3.95 5.73 18.60
CA SER A 73 -4.70 5.42 19.83
C SER A 73 -6.07 4.80 19.52
N LYS A 74 -6.56 4.95 18.29
CA LYS A 74 -7.83 4.37 17.86
C LYS A 74 -7.61 2.95 17.36
N ILE A 75 -8.04 1.98 18.17
CA ILE A 75 -8.01 0.55 17.84
C ILE A 75 -8.62 0.27 16.45
N TRP A 76 -9.72 0.97 16.11
CA TRP A 76 -10.42 0.78 14.83
C TRP A 76 -9.52 1.14 13.64
N ILE A 77 -8.78 2.25 13.71
CA ILE A 77 -7.85 2.66 12.62
C ILE A 77 -6.70 1.65 12.49
N SER A 78 -6.14 1.22 13.62
CA SER A 78 -5.09 0.20 13.66
C SER A 78 -5.54 -1.10 12.99
N THR A 79 -6.73 -1.58 13.34
CA THR A 79 -7.32 -2.80 12.76
C THR A 79 -7.59 -2.64 11.27
N THR A 80 -8.19 -1.54 10.82
CA THR A 80 -8.49 -1.36 9.39
C THR A 80 -7.21 -1.21 8.56
N LEU A 81 -6.18 -0.51 9.06
CA LEU A 81 -4.86 -0.44 8.40
C LEU A 81 -4.26 -1.83 8.19
N TRP A 82 -4.29 -2.68 9.22
CA TRP A 82 -3.80 -4.05 9.12
C TRP A 82 -4.62 -4.91 8.16
N ILE A 83 -5.96 -4.82 8.21
CA ILE A 83 -6.84 -5.55 7.30
C ILE A 83 -6.57 -5.15 5.84
N SER A 84 -6.48 -3.85 5.55
CA SER A 84 -6.19 -3.38 4.20
C SER A 84 -4.78 -3.75 3.74
N CYS A 85 -3.79 -3.76 4.66
CA CYS A 85 -2.43 -4.22 4.37
C CYS A 85 -2.38 -5.70 4.02
N ILE A 86 -3.02 -6.56 4.82
CA ILE A 86 -3.10 -8.00 4.55
C ILE A 86 -3.86 -8.25 3.26
N GLY A 87 -4.98 -7.54 3.04
CA GLY A 87 -5.75 -7.63 1.80
C GLY A 87 -4.91 -7.30 0.57
N LEU A 88 -4.12 -6.22 0.61
CA LEU A 88 -3.21 -5.85 -0.47
C LEU A 88 -2.17 -6.96 -0.74
N CYS A 89 -1.53 -7.48 0.31
CA CYS A 89 -0.57 -8.57 0.20
C CYS A 89 -1.20 -9.82 -0.44
N LEU A 90 -2.40 -10.21 0.00
CA LEU A 90 -3.09 -11.39 -0.50
C LEU A 90 -3.46 -11.23 -1.98
N VAL A 91 -3.94 -10.06 -2.39
CA VAL A 91 -4.28 -9.80 -3.81
C VAL A 91 -3.04 -9.90 -4.69
N ILE A 92 -1.93 -9.27 -4.29
CA ILE A 92 -0.68 -9.31 -5.07
C ILE A 92 -0.11 -10.73 -5.11
N LEU A 93 -0.09 -11.45 -3.99
CA LEU A 93 0.36 -12.85 -3.97
C LEU A 93 -0.52 -13.73 -4.85
N ASN A 94 -1.85 -13.55 -4.80
CA ASN A 94 -2.78 -14.29 -5.65
C ASN A 94 -2.52 -14.02 -7.14
N GLU A 95 -2.21 -12.78 -7.52
CA GLU A 95 -1.87 -12.43 -8.89
C GLU A 95 -0.58 -13.14 -9.35
N LYS A 96 0.47 -13.16 -8.52
CA LYS A 96 1.75 -13.82 -8.88
C LYS A 96 1.69 -15.34 -8.88
N LEU A 97 0.91 -15.93 -7.97
CA LEU A 97 0.74 -17.39 -7.87
C LEU A 97 -0.39 -17.92 -8.77
N ALA A 98 -1.20 -17.02 -9.35
CA ALA A 98 -2.39 -17.34 -10.15
C ALA A 98 -3.32 -18.37 -9.49
N LEU A 99 -3.43 -18.35 -8.15
CA LEU A 99 -4.20 -19.36 -7.39
C LEU A 99 -5.70 -19.29 -7.69
N ILE A 100 -6.22 -18.07 -7.84
CA ILE A 100 -7.62 -17.77 -8.13
C ILE A 100 -7.66 -16.72 -9.24
N SER A 101 -8.50 -16.93 -10.26
CA SER A 101 -8.79 -15.91 -11.27
C SER A 101 -9.59 -14.76 -10.66
N LEU A 102 -8.89 -13.82 -10.05
CA LEU A 102 -9.45 -12.56 -9.57
C LEU A 102 -9.21 -11.47 -10.62
N PRO A 103 -10.17 -10.56 -10.82
CA PRO A 103 -9.95 -9.40 -11.67
C PRO A 103 -8.88 -8.50 -11.04
N GLU A 104 -7.96 -7.98 -11.86
CA GLU A 104 -6.86 -7.10 -11.43
C GLU A 104 -7.37 -5.86 -10.67
N SER A 105 -8.59 -5.41 -10.97
CA SER A 105 -9.26 -4.30 -10.28
C SER A 105 -9.46 -4.53 -8.77
N THR A 106 -9.35 -5.77 -8.29
CA THR A 106 -9.46 -6.12 -6.87
C THR A 106 -8.37 -5.44 -6.04
N ILE A 107 -7.20 -5.13 -6.62
CA ILE A 107 -6.08 -4.48 -5.93
C ILE A 107 -6.37 -3.03 -5.56
N TYR A 108 -7.27 -2.37 -6.30
CA TYR A 108 -7.59 -0.95 -6.09
C TYR A 108 -8.29 -0.73 -4.75
N ILE A 109 -9.12 -1.68 -4.31
CA ILE A 109 -9.86 -1.57 -3.06
C ILE A 109 -8.91 -1.47 -1.85
N PRO A 110 -8.03 -2.45 -1.57
CA PRO A 110 -7.11 -2.36 -0.44
C PRO A 110 -6.06 -1.25 -0.61
N ALA A 111 -5.60 -0.96 -1.84
CA ALA A 111 -4.63 0.10 -2.08
C ALA A 111 -5.18 1.50 -1.80
N ILE A 112 -6.37 1.84 -2.33
CA ILE A 112 -7.04 3.12 -2.06
C ILE A 112 -7.39 3.22 -0.58
N ALA A 113 -7.89 2.14 0.03
CA ALA A 113 -8.19 2.10 1.46
C ALA A 113 -6.97 2.45 2.30
N LEU A 114 -5.80 1.85 2.03
CA LEU A 114 -4.54 2.16 2.74
C LEU A 114 -4.12 3.62 2.58
N VAL A 115 -4.19 4.18 1.36
CA VAL A 115 -3.88 5.59 1.13
C VAL A 115 -4.79 6.49 1.96
N LEU A 116 -6.10 6.25 1.90
CA LEU A 116 -7.08 7.03 2.65
C LEU A 116 -6.91 6.87 4.16
N LEU A 117 -6.65 5.66 4.65
CA LEU A 117 -6.41 5.37 6.06
C LEU A 117 -5.17 6.08 6.59
N HIS A 118 -4.05 6.06 5.85
CA HIS A 118 -2.85 6.80 6.23
C HIS A 118 -3.07 8.31 6.22
N LEU A 119 -3.77 8.85 5.22
CA LEU A 119 -4.12 10.28 5.17
C LEU A 119 -5.07 10.67 6.31
N TYR A 120 -6.03 9.80 6.64
CA TYR A 120 -6.96 9.98 7.74
C TYR A 120 -6.23 9.96 9.08
N ASN A 121 -5.41 8.94 9.35
CA ASN A 121 -4.62 8.83 10.57
C ASN A 121 -3.70 10.04 10.74
N ARG A 122 -3.07 10.52 9.66
CA ARG A 122 -2.26 11.75 9.66
C ARG A 122 -3.07 13.01 9.98
N LYS A 123 -4.32 13.11 9.52
CA LYS A 123 -5.17 14.30 9.72
C LYS A 123 -5.79 14.34 11.12
N TYR A 124 -6.23 13.19 11.64
CA TYR A 124 -6.99 13.11 12.88
C TYR A 124 -6.14 12.78 14.12
N CYS A 125 -4.90 12.32 13.97
CA CYS A 125 -3.91 12.19 15.05
C CYS A 125 -2.91 13.36 15.11
N GLN A 126 -3.36 14.60 14.89
CA GLN A 126 -2.53 15.80 15.06
C GLN A 126 -2.57 16.27 16.52
N CYS A 127 -1.62 15.79 17.33
CA CYS A 127 -1.41 16.25 18.70
C CYS A 127 -1.00 17.72 18.71
N LYS A 128 -1.93 18.63 19.06
CA LYS A 128 -1.64 20.07 19.18
C LYS A 128 -0.95 20.42 20.50
N ASP A 129 -1.18 19.65 21.58
CA ASP A 129 -0.71 19.95 22.94
C ASP A 129 -0.06 18.77 23.67
N GLY A 130 0.72 17.94 22.96
CA GLY A 130 1.61 16.95 23.60
C GLY A 130 0.93 15.78 24.32
N THR A 131 -0.39 15.75 24.52
CA THR A 131 -1.11 14.72 25.28
C THR A 131 -2.07 13.87 24.43
N CYS A 132 -1.78 13.68 23.14
CA CYS A 132 -2.62 12.83 22.30
C CYS A 132 -1.88 11.55 21.90
N CYS A 133 -2.44 10.45 22.42
CA CYS A 133 -2.41 9.04 22.06
C CYS A 133 -2.56 8.25 23.36
N VAL A 134 -3.78 8.28 23.92
CA VAL A 134 -4.26 7.34 24.97
C VAL A 134 -5.20 6.35 24.35
#